data_AF-A0A9X3CIZ7-F1
#
_entry.id   AF-A0A9X3CIZ7-F1
#
_cell.length_a   1.000
_cell.length_b   1.000
_cell.length_c   1.000
_cell.angle_alpha   90.00
_cell.angle_beta   90.00
_cell.angle_gamma   90.00
#
_symmetry.space_group_name_H-M   'P 1'
#
loop_
_entity.id
_entity.type
_entity.pdbx_description
1 polymer ?
#
loop_
_entity_poly.entity_id
_entity_poly.type
_entity_poly.pdbx_seq_one_letter_code
_entity_poly.pdbx_strand_id
1 'polypeptide(L)' 'VIEQALEHAVKEVQNDASINLKGKNKAITKVLFDNGIFELKEATGLTSERLGITRHAIYKYIREFKA' A
#
# COMPACT_ATOMS: atom_id res chain seq x y z
N VAL A 1 8.86 5.91 -10.37
CA VAL A 1 8.05 4.67 -10.48
C VAL A 1 7.27 4.39 -9.20
N ILE A 2 7.92 4.15 -8.05
CA ILE A 2 7.24 3.83 -6.78
C ILE A 2 6.31 4.97 -6.33
N GLU A 3 6.76 6.23 -6.37
CA GLU A 3 5.95 7.38 -5.97
C GLU A 3 4.70 7.57 -6.84
N GLN A 4 4.83 7.40 -8.15
CA GLN A 4 3.69 7.48 -9.08
C GLN A 4 2.68 6.36 -8.82
N ALA A 5 3.15 5.13 -8.56
CA ALA A 5 2.28 4.02 -8.17
C ALA A 5 1.58 4.28 -6.82
N LEU A 6 2.28 4.90 -5.87
CA LEU A 6 1.72 5.33 -4.58
C LEU A 6 0.62 6.37 -4.78
N GLU A 7 0.84 7.41 -5.57
CA GLU A 7 -0.18 8.41 -5.86
C GLU A 7 -1.40 7.81 -6.54
N HIS A 8 -1.19 6.91 -7.50
CA HIS A 8 -2.27 6.21 -8.19
C HIS A 8 -3.09 5.38 -7.19
N ALA A 9 -2.43 4.51 -6.41
CA ALA A 9 -3.08 3.66 -5.42
C ALA A 9 -3.84 4.46 -4.36
N VAL A 10 -3.29 5.59 -3.90
CA VAL A 10 -3.96 6.49 -2.96
C VAL A 10 -5.23 7.07 -3.58
N LYS A 11 -5.16 7.60 -4.81
CA LYS A 11 -6.33 8.17 -5.50
C LYS A 11 -7.41 7.12 -5.75
N GLU A 12 -7.02 5.95 -6.20
CA GLU A 12 -7.92 4.81 -6.43
C GLU A 12 -8.69 4.45 -5.15
N VAL A 13 -7.98 4.22 -4.04
CA VAL A 13 -8.60 3.87 -2.75
C VAL A 13 -9.40 5.03 -2.13
N GLN A 14 -9.00 6.28 -2.38
CA GLN A 14 -9.77 7.43 -1.91
C GLN A 14 -11.11 7.60 -2.62
N ASN A 15 -11.19 7.19 -3.89
CA ASN A 15 -12.40 7.25 -4.70
C ASN A 15 -13.34 6.06 -4.49
N ASP A 16 -12.87 5.00 -3.82
CA ASP A 16 -13.71 3.85 -3.46
C ASP A 16 -14.44 4.07 -2.13
N ALA A 17 -15.73 4.40 -2.22
CA ALA A 17 -16.61 4.64 -1.07
C ALA A 17 -16.91 3.37 -0.25
N SER A 18 -16.63 2.18 -0.76
CA SER A 18 -16.81 0.92 -0.01
C SER A 18 -15.72 0.73 1.06
N ILE A 19 -14.59 1.43 0.92
CA ILE A 19 -13.45 1.29 1.82
C ILE A 19 -13.57 2.27 2.99
N ASN A 20 -13.82 1.72 4.18
CA ASN A 20 -13.84 2.50 5.40
C ASN A 20 -12.44 3.09 5.72
N LEU A 21 -12.42 4.15 6.54
CA LEU A 21 -11.19 4.88 6.89
C LEU A 21 -10.09 3.97 7.48
N LYS A 22 -10.46 2.98 8.30
CA LYS A 22 -9.52 2.04 8.92
C LYS A 22 -8.90 1.06 7.92
N GLY A 23 -9.60 0.79 6.81
CA GLY A 23 -9.16 -0.11 5.75
C GLY A 23 -8.23 0.52 4.71
N LYS A 24 -8.16 1.86 4.62
CA LYS A 24 -7.45 2.56 3.55
C LYS A 24 -5.99 2.14 3.40
N ASN A 25 -5.24 2.06 4.50
CA ASN A 25 -3.82 1.68 4.43
C ASN A 25 -3.62 0.24 3.93
N LYS A 26 -4.49 -0.69 4.34
CA LYS A 26 -4.43 -2.08 3.86
C LYS A 26 -4.80 -2.17 2.39
N ALA A 27 -5.82 -1.43 1.95
CA ALA A 27 -6.22 -1.38 0.55
C ALA A 27 -5.15 -0.76 -0.36
N ILE A 28 -4.53 0.37 0.03
CA ILE A 28 -3.44 0.98 -0.75
C ILE A 28 -2.27 0.01 -0.85
N THR A 29 -1.91 -0.65 0.26
CA THR A 29 -0.85 -1.67 0.26
C THR A 29 -1.21 -2.83 -0.68
N LYS A 30 -2.48 -3.23 -0.76
CA LYS A 30 -2.95 -4.29 -1.66
C LYS A 30 -2.82 -3.91 -3.13
N VAL A 31 -3.22 -2.70 -3.52
CA VAL A 31 -3.05 -2.19 -4.89
C VAL A 31 -1.57 -2.20 -5.30
N LEU A 32 -0.68 -1.72 -4.42
CA LEU A 32 0.77 -1.73 -4.70
C LEU A 32 1.33 -3.16 -4.79
N PHE A 33 0.84 -4.07 -3.95
CA PHE A 33 1.22 -5.47 -3.96
C PHE A 33 0.80 -6.18 -5.25
N ASP A 34 -0.45 -6.01 -5.67
CA ASP A 34 -0.98 -6.63 -6.88
C ASP A 34 -0.28 -6.10 -8.15
N ASN A 35 0.24 -4.86 -8.10
CA ASN A 35 1.06 -4.26 -9.16
C ASN A 35 2.56 -4.61 -9.06
N GLY A 36 2.98 -5.50 -8.16
CA GLY A 36 4.37 -5.94 -8.03
C GLY A 36 5.35 -4.89 -7.51
N ILE A 37 4.86 -3.78 -6.93
CA ILE A 37 5.72 -2.67 -6.49
C ILE A 37 6.71 -3.11 -5.41
N PHE A 38 6.33 -4.07 -4.57
CA PHE A 38 7.18 -4.55 -3.46
C PHE A 38 8.35 -5.44 -3.89
N GLU A 39 8.52 -5.74 -5.18
CA GLU A 39 9.76 -6.33 -5.72
C GLU A 39 10.90 -5.30 -5.78
N LEU A 40 10.60 -4.01 -5.64
CA LEU A 40 11.57 -2.92 -5.62
C LEU A 40 12.10 -2.70 -4.20
N LYS A 41 13.45 -2.66 -4.06
CA LYS A 41 14.20 -2.65 -2.79
C LYS A 41 13.82 -1.52 -1.80
N GLU A 42 13.13 -0.47 -2.25
CA GLU A 42 12.76 0.70 -1.44
C GLU A 42 11.25 0.85 -1.20
N ALA A 43 10.42 0.02 -1.86
CA ALA A 43 8.96 0.18 -1.88
C ALA A 43 8.34 0.14 -0.48
N THR A 44 8.78 -0.78 0.38
CA THR A 44 8.28 -0.89 1.76
C THR A 44 8.59 0.37 2.58
N GLY A 45 9.78 0.95 2.40
CA GLY A 45 10.19 2.16 3.10
C GLY A 45 9.33 3.34 2.70
N LEU A 46 9.27 3.63 1.40
CA LEU A 46 8.50 4.75 0.84
C LEU A 46 6.99 4.62 1.14
N THR A 47 6.44 3.41 1.04
CA THR A 47 5.02 3.18 1.37
C THR A 47 4.75 3.43 2.86
N SER A 48 5.65 2.99 3.75
CA SER A 48 5.49 3.19 5.19
C SER A 48 5.47 4.67 5.57
N GLU A 49 6.39 5.45 5.00
CA GLU A 49 6.47 6.90 5.19
C GLU A 49 5.24 7.60 4.63
N ARG A 50 4.85 7.26 3.38
CA ARG A 50 3.71 7.89 2.70
C ARG A 50 2.37 7.66 3.40
N LEU A 51 2.20 6.48 4.01
CA LEU A 51 0.97 6.08 4.70
C LEU A 51 0.98 6.39 6.20
N GLY A 52 2.11 6.88 6.74
CA GLY A 52 2.25 7.19 8.17
C GLY A 52 2.13 5.96 9.08
N ILE A 53 2.56 4.79 8.61
CA ILE A 53 2.54 3.53 9.38
C ILE A 53 3.90 2.86 9.38
N THR A 54 4.12 1.91 10.29
CA THR A 54 5.42 1.24 10.41
C THR A 54 5.68 0.29 9.24
N ARG A 55 6.96 0.08 8.88
CA ARG A 55 7.36 -0.96 7.92
C ARG A 55 6.86 -2.35 8.33
N HIS A 56 6.80 -2.62 9.63
CA HIS A 56 6.24 -3.88 10.16
C HIS A 56 4.77 -4.07 9.76
N ALA A 57 3.95 -3.01 9.81
CA ALA A 57 2.56 -3.08 9.37
C ALA A 57 2.45 -3.38 7.87
N ILE A 58 3.30 -2.78 7.04
CA ILE A 58 3.37 -3.08 5.60
C ILE A 58 3.72 -4.55 5.37
N TYR A 59 4.78 -5.07 6.01
CA TYR A 59 5.14 -6.48 5.90
C TYR A 59 4.04 -7.43 6.38
N LYS A 60 3.32 -7.06 7.45
CA LYS A 60 2.16 -7.81 7.93
C LYS A 60 1.10 -7.94 6.84
N TYR A 61 0.71 -6.83 6.19
CA TYR A 61 -0.25 -6.86 5.09
C TYR A 61 0.25 -7.68 3.90
N ILE A 62 1.49 -7.47 3.46
CA ILE A 62 2.08 -8.24 2.35
C ILE A 62 2.02 -9.74 2.63
N ARG A 63 2.35 -10.16 3.87
CA ARG A 63 2.26 -11.57 4.26
C ARG A 63 0.82 -12.09 4.25
N GLU A 64 -0.14 -11.30 4.74
CA GLU A 64 -1.57 -11.65 4.69
C GLU A 64 -2.08 -11.82 3.25
N PHE A 65 -1.50 -11.13 2.25
CA PHE A 65 -1.90 -11.25 0.85
C PHE A 65 -1.28 -12.43 0.11
N LYS A 66 -0.16 -12.96 0.61
CA LYS A 66 0.54 -14.14 0.05
C LYS A 66 0.01 -15.46 0.62
N ALA A 67 -0.73 -15.41 1.72
CA ALA A 67 -1.37 -16.55 2.35
C ALA A 67 -2.69 -16.90 1.64
#